data_AF-D8FHS7-F1
#
_entry.id   AF-D8FHS7-F1
#
_cell.length_a   1.000
_cell.length_b   1.000
_cell.length_c   1.000
_cell.angle_alpha   90.00
_cell.angle_beta   90.00
_cell.angle_gamma   90.00
#
_symmetry.space_group_name_H-M   'P 1'
#
loop_
_entity.id
_entity.type
_entity.pdbx_description
1 polymer ?
#
loop_
_entity_poly.entity_id
_entity_poly.type
_entity_poly.pdbx_seq_one_letter_code
_entity_poly.pdbx_strand_id
1 'polypeptide(L)' 'MYEDLNQRELAILFFIKKEIERKGYPPTVREICQGVGIKSTSTVYYALEKLENKSYIRKD' A
#
# COMPACT_ATOMS: atom_id res chain seq x y z
N MET A 1 4.60 -14.29 10.33
CA MET A 1 4.10 -12.93 10.70
C MET A 1 4.57 -12.01 9.57
N TYR A 2 4.03 -10.80 9.33
CA TYR A 2 4.55 -9.94 8.26
C TYR A 2 5.93 -9.36 8.67
N GLU A 3 6.93 -10.22 8.85
CA GLU A 3 8.24 -9.90 9.43
C GLU A 3 9.12 -9.11 8.46
N ASP A 4 8.90 -9.27 7.15
CA ASP A 4 9.63 -8.51 6.14
C ASP A 4 9.10 -7.09 5.94
N LEU A 5 7.91 -6.77 6.45
CA LEU A 5 7.21 -5.52 6.16
C LEU A 5 7.42 -4.48 7.26
N ASN A 6 7.94 -3.32 6.88
CA ASN A 6 8.02 -2.18 7.77
C ASN A 6 6.61 -1.67 8.13
N GLN A 7 6.46 -1.03 9.29
CA GLN A 7 5.18 -0.46 9.74
C GLN A 7 4.46 0.38 8.68
N ARG A 8 5.23 1.11 7.85
CA ARG A 8 4.69 1.90 6.72
C ARG A 8 4.14 1.03 5.59
N GLU A 9 4.85 -0.04 5.23
CA GLU A 9 4.42 -0.97 4.18
C GLU A 9 3.18 -1.74 4.62
N LEU A 10 3.14 -2.14 5.90
CA LEU A 10 1.98 -2.75 6.54
C LEU A 10 0.77 -1.81 6.55
N ALA A 11 0.97 -0.53 6.89
CA ALA A 11 -0.08 0.47 6.86
C ALA A 11 -0.64 0.69 5.45
N ILE A 12 0.22 0.73 4.42
CA ILE A 12 -0.18 0.82 3.02
C ILE A 12 -0.99 -0.41 2.60
N LEU A 13 -0.51 -1.62 2.90
CA LEU A 13 -1.20 -2.87 2.58
C LEU A 13 -2.59 -2.91 3.24
N PHE A 14 -2.67 -2.58 4.53
CA PHE A 14 -3.94 -2.53 5.26
C PHE A 14 -4.88 -1.49 4.70
N PHE A 15 -4.36 -0.31 4.35
CA PHE A 15 -5.16 0.75 3.75
C PHE A 15 -5.74 0.31 2.40
N ILE A 16 -4.93 -0.32 1.55
CA ILE A 16 -5.36 -0.89 0.26
C ILE A 16 -6.48 -1.91 0.49
N LYS A 17 -6.25 -2.89 1.37
CA LYS A 17 -7.24 -3.93 1.65
C LYS A 17 -8.55 -3.36 2.18
N LYS A 18 -8.46 -2.41 3.11
CA LYS A 18 -9.63 -1.73 3.71
C LYS A 18 -10.42 -0.93 2.68
N GLU A 19 -9.75 -0.22 1.78
CA GLU A 19 -10.42 0.55 0.73
C GLU A 19 -11.05 -0.37 -0.32
N ILE A 20 -10.43 -1.51 -0.65
CA ILE A 20 -11.05 -2.54 -1.49
C ILE A 20 -12.31 -3.10 -0.82
N GLU A 21 -12.25 -3.48 0.46
CA GLU A 21 -13.43 -3.98 1.19
C GLU A 21 -14.53 -2.92 1.31
N ARG A 22 -14.17 -1.64 1.40
CA ARG A 22 -15.12 -0.56 1.65
C ARG A 22 -15.72 0.05 0.38
N LYS A 23 -14.92 0.22 -0.67
CA LYS A 23 -15.33 0.87 -1.93
C LYS A 23 -15.43 -0.10 -3.11
N GLY A 24 -14.87 -1.31 -2.99
CA GLY A 24 -14.85 -2.31 -4.07
C GLY A 24 -13.73 -2.11 -5.10
N TYR A 25 -12.83 -1.13 -4.91
CA TYR A 25 -11.72 -0.88 -5.82
C TYR A 25 -10.40 -0.61 -5.08
N PRO A 26 -9.25 -0.99 -5.67
CA PRO A 26 -7.94 -0.69 -5.09
C PRO A 26 -7.70 0.83 -5.09
N PRO A 27 -7.25 1.43 -3.96
CA PRO A 27 -6.97 2.85 -3.92
C PRO A 27 -5.74 3.19 -4.75
N THR A 28 -5.72 4.40 -5.29
CA THR A 28 -4.59 4.91 -6.07
C THR A 28 -3.42 5.34 -5.18
N VAL A 29 -2.22 5.48 -5.77
CA VAL A 29 -1.02 6.00 -5.07
C VAL A 29 -1.31 7.32 -4.35
N ARG A 30 -2.16 8.18 -4.93
CA ARG A 30 -2.59 9.44 -4.34
C ARG A 30 -3.48 9.24 -3.11
N GLU A 31 -4.46 8.35 -3.19
CA GLU A 31 -5.34 8.03 -2.05
C GLU A 31 -4.56 7.38 -0.91
N ILE A 32 -3.62 6.48 -1.23
CA ILE A 32 -2.73 5.86 -0.24
C ILE A 32 -1.87 6.94 0.44
N CYS A 33 -1.30 7.87 -0.34
CA CYS A 33 -0.55 9.00 0.22
C CYS A 33 -1.40 9.82 1.21
N GLN A 34 -2.64 10.15 0.85
CA GLN A 34 -3.54 10.90 1.73
C GLN A 34 -3.98 10.08 2.95
N GLY A 35 -4.33 8.82 2.76
CA GLY A 35 -4.87 7.95 3.81
C GLY A 35 -3.84 7.49 4.83
N VAL A 36 -2.58 7.31 4.41
CA VAL A 36 -1.46 6.94 5.28
C VAL A 36 -0.70 8.18 5.78
N GLY A 37 -1.02 9.38 5.27
CA GLY A 37 -0.39 10.63 5.69
C GLY A 37 1.04 10.83 5.15
N ILE A 38 1.36 10.20 4.03
CA ILE A 38 2.67 10.30 3.38
C ILE A 38 2.64 11.45 2.36
N LYS A 39 3.54 12.42 2.50
CA LYS A 39 3.67 13.53 1.53
C LYS A 39 4.48 13.17 0.29
N SER A 40 5.32 12.14 0.37
CA SER A 40 6.23 11.72 -0.69
C SER A 40 5.69 10.52 -1.45
N THR A 41 5.23 10.74 -2.68
CA THR A 41 4.77 9.68 -3.59
C THR A 41 5.86 8.64 -3.88
N SER A 42 7.13 9.05 -3.87
CA SER A 42 8.29 8.16 -4.03
C SER A 42 8.36 7.07 -2.97
N THR A 43 7.99 7.38 -1.71
CA THR A 43 7.99 6.40 -0.62
C THR A 43 6.87 5.38 -0.80
N VAL A 44 5.70 5.81 -1.27
CA VAL A 44 4.60 4.89 -1.59
C VAL A 44 4.95 4.01 -2.78
N TYR A 45 5.59 4.57 -3.81
CA TYR A 45 6.08 3.81 -4.96
C TYR A 45 7.05 2.70 -4.54
N TYR A 46 8.05 3.04 -3.73
CA TYR A 46 9.03 2.05 -3.24
C TYR A 46 8.37 0.97 -2.37
N ALA A 47 7.42 1.36 -1.51
CA ALA A 47 6.67 0.40 -0.71
C ALA A 47 5.80 -0.54 -1.57
N LEU A 48 5.13 0.00 -2.61
CA LEU A 48 4.36 -0.79 -3.56
C LEU A 48 5.25 -1.76 -4.34
N GLU A 49 6.40 -1.30 -4.83
CA GLU A 49 7.36 -2.14 -5.57
C GLU A 49 7.92 -3.26 -4.68
N LYS A 50 8.21 -2.98 -3.41
CA LYS A 50 8.60 -4.02 -2.44
C LYS A 50 7.48 -5.01 -2.18
N LEU A 51 6.26 -4.50 -2.00
CA LEU A 51 5.08 -5.33 -1.77
C LEU A 51 4.76 -6.22 -2.99
N GLU A 52 4.99 -5.71 -4.20
CA GLU A 52 4.88 -6.45 -5.46
C GLU A 52 5.96 -7.52 -5.59
N ASN A 53 7.23 -7.16 -5.34
CA ASN A 53 8.34 -8.11 -5.30
C ASN A 53 8.12 -9.25 -4.29
N LYS A 54 7.49 -8.92 -3.16
CA LYS A 54 7.13 -9.90 -2.12
C LYS A 54 5.84 -10.66 -2.42
N SER A 55 5.24 -10.50 -3.61
CA SER A 55 3.99 -11.13 -4.03
C SER A 55 2.77 -10.83 -3.15
N TYR A 56 2.76 -9.71 -2.41
CA TYR A 56 1.62 -9.30 -1.58
C TYR A 56 0.53 -8.56 -2.38
N ILE A 57 0.93 -7.85 -3.43
CA ILE A 57 0.05 -7.16 -4.37
C ILE A 57 0.55 -7.44 -5.77
N ARG A 58 -0.39 -7.45 -6.71
CA ARG A 58 -0.12 -7.65 -8.13
C ARG A 58 -0.73 -6.46 -8.84
N LYS A 59 0.08 -5.64 -9.49
CA LYS A 59 -0.41 -4.74 -10.53
C LYS A 59 -0.59 -5.58 -11.79
N ASP A 60 -1.84 -5.75 -12.19
CA ASP A 60 -2.19 -6.04 -13.57
C ASP A 60 -2.75 -4.76 -14.19
#